data_AF-A0A842TIP6-F1
#
_entry.id   AF-A0A842TIP6-F1
#
_cell.length_a   1.000
_cell.length_b   1.000
_cell.length_c   1.000
_cell.angle_alpha   90.00
_cell.angle_beta   90.00
_cell.angle_gamma   90.00
#
_symmetry.space_group_name_H-M   'P 1'
#
loop_
_entity.id
_entity.type
_entity.pdbx_description
1 polymer ?
#
loop_
_entity_poly.entity_id
_entity_poly.type
_entity_poly.pdbx_seq_one_letter_code
_entity_poly.pdbx_strand_id
1 'polypeptide(L)'
;MDTFGLDNLDDLTKDDIILIGIPSDYGSIYDIGTKGGPKAVREASKQYSGVNYEKTHNFHDYNVVDFGDIKNYNSLEMFLNEIRKTSEIISECDAYPIYIGGNHLITYPIIKGIKKPKGQIGIIWIDSHLDFMNEYPEGKKYTIATPLRRIIEIQNFRPDNIAIIGVHGNTQGVEEIRDAKASIPSIYSMEYIEKIGIDKLMEILKNQFSDIEYLHITLDVDAIDPAFAPAVSVPEPGGFTSREILKIIRFLSPLSNGLDIVEYNPSRDLSQITAKLVCSIIIENIIHLGINERR
;
A
#
# COMPACT_ATOMS: atom_id res chain seq x y z
N MET A 1 -22.64 11.30 -6.54
CA MET A 1 -22.81 10.28 -7.59
C MET A 1 -22.07 9.07 -7.09
N ASP A 2 -22.73 7.92 -6.98
CA ASP A 2 -22.02 6.64 -6.85
C ASP A 2 -21.33 6.42 -8.20
N THR A 3 -20.08 6.86 -8.30
CA THR A 3 -19.31 7.02 -9.54
C THR A 3 -18.74 5.72 -10.09
N PHE A 4 -19.24 4.59 -9.62
CA PHE A 4 -18.44 3.40 -9.62
C PHE A 4 -19.24 2.23 -10.17
N GLY A 5 -19.35 2.26 -11.50
CA GLY A 5 -20.08 1.29 -12.29
C GLY A 5 -19.12 0.36 -13.01
N LEU A 6 -18.82 -0.77 -12.37
CA LEU A 6 -18.53 -2.01 -13.07
C LEU A 6 -19.27 -3.13 -12.34
N ASP A 7 -20.12 -3.83 -13.08
CA ASP A 7 -20.82 -5.02 -12.57
C ASP A 7 -19.87 -6.25 -12.55
N ASN A 8 -18.75 -6.21 -13.30
CA ASN A 8 -17.76 -7.28 -13.41
C ASN A 8 -16.32 -6.75 -13.68
N LEU A 9 -15.29 -7.43 -13.15
CA LEU A 9 -13.87 -7.15 -13.40
C LEU A 9 -13.42 -7.52 -14.82
N ASP A 10 -14.16 -8.37 -15.53
CA ASP A 10 -13.78 -8.80 -16.89
C ASP A 10 -13.90 -7.68 -17.94
N ASP A 11 -14.61 -6.59 -17.61
CA ASP A 11 -14.77 -5.43 -18.49
C ASP A 11 -13.64 -4.39 -18.35
N LEU A 12 -12.63 -4.68 -17.51
CA LEU A 12 -11.49 -3.80 -17.24
C LEU A 12 -10.56 -3.64 -18.44
N THR A 13 -10.06 -2.43 -18.59
CA THR A 13 -9.04 -2.04 -19.56
C THR A 13 -7.83 -1.43 -18.88
N LYS A 14 -6.71 -1.35 -19.61
CA LYS A 14 -5.45 -0.75 -19.12
C LYS A 14 -5.57 0.75 -18.75
N ASP A 15 -6.60 1.41 -19.25
CA ASP A 15 -6.86 2.84 -19.05
C ASP A 15 -7.58 3.09 -17.72
N ASP A 16 -8.02 2.04 -17.04
CA ASP A 16 -8.83 2.11 -15.84
C ASP A 16 -7.97 2.16 -14.56
N ILE A 17 -8.44 2.96 -13.60
CA ILE A 17 -7.95 3.00 -12.24
C ILE A 17 -9.02 2.40 -11.34
N ILE A 18 -8.70 1.33 -10.61
CA ILE A 18 -9.67 0.58 -9.83
C ILE A 18 -9.43 0.77 -8.34
N LEU A 19 -10.39 1.39 -7.66
CA LEU A 19 -10.43 1.46 -6.19
C LEU A 19 -11.09 0.19 -5.65
N ILE A 20 -10.43 -0.49 -4.71
CA ILE A 20 -10.93 -1.74 -4.14
C ILE A 20 -10.74 -1.74 -2.64
N GLY A 21 -11.81 -1.94 -1.89
CA GLY A 21 -11.72 -2.11 -0.44
C GLY A 21 -11.42 -3.56 -0.05
N ILE A 22 -10.57 -3.76 0.96
CA ILE A 22 -10.29 -5.08 1.54
C ILE A 22 -10.57 -5.03 3.06
N PRO A 23 -11.85 -5.06 3.47
CA PRO A 23 -12.24 -4.83 4.87
C PRO A 23 -11.93 -6.05 5.76
N SER A 24 -10.72 -6.13 6.31
CA SER A 24 -10.25 -7.26 7.11
C SER A 24 -9.46 -6.88 8.36
N ASP A 25 -9.72 -7.60 9.45
CA ASP A 25 -8.88 -7.64 10.67
C ASP A 25 -8.15 -9.01 10.80
N TYR A 26 -8.17 -9.84 9.76
CA TYR A 26 -7.50 -11.15 9.81
C TYR A 26 -6.00 -10.99 10.03
N GLY A 27 -5.43 -11.69 11.00
CA GLY A 27 -4.00 -11.60 11.27
C GLY A 27 -3.60 -10.42 12.17
N SER A 28 -4.55 -9.61 12.65
CA SER A 28 -4.29 -8.62 13.70
C SER A 28 -3.80 -9.29 15.00
N ILE A 29 -2.80 -8.69 15.64
CA ILE A 29 -2.16 -9.22 16.86
C ILE A 29 -2.48 -8.36 18.08
N TYR A 30 -2.63 -7.04 17.88
CA TYR A 30 -2.86 -6.06 18.95
C TYR A 30 -4.30 -5.53 18.88
N ASP A 31 -4.52 -4.53 18.04
CA ASP A 31 -5.82 -3.89 17.85
C ASP A 31 -6.53 -4.43 16.61
N ILE A 32 -7.86 -4.40 16.67
CA ILE A 32 -8.77 -4.64 15.54
C ILE A 32 -9.44 -3.33 15.14
N GLY A 33 -9.97 -3.26 13.92
CA GLY A 33 -10.76 -2.12 13.46
C GLY A 33 -10.36 -1.61 12.08
N THR A 34 -9.23 -2.05 11.54
CA THR A 34 -8.75 -1.68 10.20
C THR A 34 -9.71 -2.17 9.11
N LYS A 35 -10.53 -3.21 9.36
CA LYS A 35 -11.64 -3.57 8.46
C LYS A 35 -12.61 -2.41 8.15
N GLY A 36 -12.69 -1.40 9.02
CA GLY A 36 -13.53 -0.23 8.79
C GLY A 36 -12.90 0.80 7.83
N GLY A 37 -11.60 0.69 7.57
CA GLY A 37 -10.80 1.61 6.77
C GLY A 37 -11.43 1.93 5.41
N PRO A 38 -11.78 0.93 4.57
CA PRO A 38 -12.32 1.18 3.24
C PRO A 38 -13.58 2.04 3.25
N LYS A 39 -14.53 1.72 4.14
CA LYS A 39 -15.76 2.50 4.28
C LYS A 39 -15.46 3.93 4.75
N ALA A 40 -14.59 4.09 5.74
CA ALA A 40 -14.28 5.42 6.29
C ALA A 40 -13.54 6.31 5.28
N VAL A 41 -12.66 5.75 4.46
CA VAL A 41 -12.01 6.48 3.36
C VAL A 41 -13.04 6.92 2.31
N ARG A 42 -13.96 6.04 1.91
CA ARG A 42 -15.07 6.42 1.00
C ARG A 42 -15.98 7.51 1.57
N GLU A 43 -16.22 7.52 2.88
CA GLU A 43 -16.99 8.61 3.50
C GLU A 43 -16.20 9.91 3.53
N ALA A 44 -14.90 9.87 3.84
CA ALA A 44 -14.03 11.04 3.86
C ALA A 44 -13.84 11.64 2.45
N SER A 45 -13.80 10.81 1.41
CA SER A 45 -13.60 11.26 0.02
C SER A 45 -14.70 12.20 -0.48
N LYS A 46 -15.92 12.12 0.07
CA LYS A 46 -17.05 13.02 -0.24
C LYS A 46 -16.77 14.50 0.05
N GLN A 47 -15.72 14.80 0.83
CA GLN A 47 -15.30 16.17 1.14
C GLN A 47 -14.35 16.77 0.09
N TYR A 48 -13.91 15.97 -0.89
CA TYR A 48 -12.96 16.39 -1.93
C TYR A 48 -13.65 16.58 -3.27
N SER A 49 -13.24 17.61 -4.00
CA SER A 49 -13.73 17.89 -5.36
C SER A 49 -12.99 17.07 -6.45
N GLY A 50 -11.84 16.49 -6.12
CA GLY A 50 -10.92 15.86 -7.08
C GLY A 50 -9.96 16.84 -7.75
N VAL A 51 -10.03 18.15 -7.43
CA VAL A 51 -9.18 19.19 -8.03
C VAL A 51 -8.01 19.54 -7.12
N ASN A 52 -6.79 19.44 -7.64
CA ASN A 52 -5.59 19.90 -6.95
C ASN A 52 -5.31 21.37 -7.29
N TYR A 53 -4.97 22.18 -6.29
CA TYR A 53 -4.72 23.61 -6.47
C TYR A 53 -3.52 23.92 -7.36
N GLU A 54 -2.45 23.12 -7.26
CA GLU A 54 -1.17 23.34 -7.95
C GLU A 54 -1.14 22.71 -9.35
N LYS A 55 -2.15 21.92 -9.72
CA LYS A 55 -2.21 21.19 -10.98
C LYS A 55 -3.41 21.63 -11.80
N THR A 56 -3.22 21.68 -13.11
CA THR A 56 -4.29 21.87 -14.09
C THR A 56 -5.04 20.56 -14.39
N HIS A 57 -4.57 19.42 -13.85
CA HIS A 57 -5.18 18.10 -14.03
C HIS A 57 -6.04 17.72 -12.83
N ASN A 58 -7.12 17.01 -13.13
CA ASN A 58 -8.18 16.68 -12.21
C ASN A 58 -8.28 15.15 -12.07
N PHE A 59 -8.69 14.67 -10.90
CA PHE A 59 -9.12 13.28 -10.70
C PHE A 59 -10.12 12.83 -11.78
N HIS A 60 -11.01 13.73 -12.21
CA HIS A 60 -12.02 13.46 -13.25
C HIS A 60 -11.46 13.30 -14.67
N ASP A 61 -10.17 13.52 -14.89
CA ASP A 61 -9.52 13.29 -16.20
C ASP A 61 -9.21 11.80 -16.45
N TYR A 62 -9.34 10.97 -15.41
CA TYR A 62 -9.06 9.54 -15.42
C TYR A 62 -10.35 8.71 -15.30
N ASN A 63 -10.36 7.51 -15.88
CA ASN A 63 -11.46 6.57 -15.68
C ASN A 63 -11.27 5.83 -14.35
N VAL A 64 -11.84 6.37 -13.28
CA VAL A 64 -11.74 5.77 -11.93
C VAL A 64 -13.01 5.00 -11.60
N VAL A 65 -12.86 3.71 -11.30
CA VAL A 65 -13.96 2.81 -10.92
C VAL A 65 -13.73 2.29 -9.50
N ASP A 66 -14.72 2.38 -8.61
CA ASP A 66 -14.71 1.71 -7.30
C ASP A 66 -15.43 0.37 -7.44
N PHE A 67 -14.67 -0.69 -7.32
CA PHE A 67 -15.20 -2.03 -7.41
C PHE A 67 -15.95 -2.47 -6.14
N GLY A 68 -16.02 -1.59 -5.13
CA GLY A 68 -16.55 -1.94 -3.83
C GLY A 68 -15.54 -2.75 -3.02
N ASP A 69 -16.05 -3.68 -2.21
CA ASP A 69 -15.23 -4.44 -1.27
C ASP A 69 -15.05 -5.89 -1.74
N ILE A 70 -13.83 -6.42 -1.57
CA ILE A 70 -13.59 -7.85 -1.67
C ILE A 70 -14.44 -8.56 -0.62
N LYS A 71 -15.16 -9.60 -1.06
CA LYS A 71 -16.01 -10.40 -0.20
C LYS A 71 -15.20 -11.03 0.93
N ASN A 72 -15.67 -10.86 2.16
CA ASN A 72 -15.10 -11.53 3.32
C ASN A 72 -15.59 -12.99 3.41
N TYR A 73 -14.74 -13.88 3.90
CA TYR A 73 -15.03 -15.31 4.07
C TYR A 73 -14.73 -15.74 5.50
N ASN A 74 -15.43 -16.77 5.99
CA ASN A 74 -15.20 -17.31 7.34
C ASN A 74 -13.85 -18.04 7.50
N SER A 75 -13.07 -18.17 6.43
CA SER A 75 -11.77 -18.83 6.43
C SER A 75 -10.72 -17.86 5.90
N LEU A 76 -9.62 -17.70 6.65
CA LEU A 76 -8.47 -16.92 6.24
C LEU A 76 -7.92 -17.37 4.88
N GLU A 77 -7.80 -18.68 4.67
CA GLU A 77 -7.28 -19.22 3.41
C GLU A 77 -8.15 -18.84 2.21
N MET A 78 -9.48 -18.93 2.37
CA MET A 78 -10.42 -18.53 1.32
C MET A 78 -10.33 -17.03 1.04
N PHE A 79 -10.22 -16.22 2.10
CA PHE A 79 -10.08 -14.78 1.99
C PHE A 79 -8.79 -14.36 1.28
N LEU A 80 -7.64 -14.92 1.65
CA LEU A 80 -6.37 -14.66 0.98
C LEU A 80 -6.41 -15.12 -0.49
N ASN A 81 -7.08 -16.24 -0.78
CA ASN A 81 -7.23 -16.71 -2.15
C ASN A 81 -8.15 -15.82 -3.00
N GLU A 82 -9.18 -15.21 -2.40
CA GLU A 82 -10.03 -14.24 -3.08
C GLU A 82 -9.21 -13.02 -3.49
N ILE A 83 -8.47 -12.42 -2.55
CA ILE A 83 -7.60 -11.26 -2.83
C ILE A 83 -6.60 -11.59 -3.94
N ARG A 84 -5.97 -12.77 -3.89
CA ARG A 84 -5.04 -13.25 -4.92
C ARG A 84 -5.70 -13.31 -6.30
N LYS A 85 -6.91 -13.85 -6.39
CA LYS A 85 -7.65 -13.97 -7.67
C LYS A 85 -8.06 -12.60 -8.21
N THR A 86 -8.51 -11.70 -7.34
CA THR A 86 -8.85 -10.33 -7.72
C THR A 86 -7.62 -9.61 -8.28
N SER A 87 -6.47 -9.70 -7.61
CA SER A 87 -5.20 -9.14 -8.10
C SER A 87 -4.75 -9.77 -9.42
N GLU A 88 -4.92 -11.08 -9.58
CA GLU A 88 -4.63 -11.79 -10.84
C GLU A 88 -5.43 -11.21 -12.01
N ILE A 89 -6.76 -11.10 -11.88
CA ILE A 89 -7.64 -10.55 -12.93
C ILE A 89 -7.24 -9.12 -13.30
N ILE A 90 -7.03 -8.25 -12.30
CA ILE A 90 -6.67 -6.84 -12.53
C ILE A 90 -5.31 -6.73 -13.23
N SER A 91 -4.31 -7.50 -12.78
CA SER A 91 -3.00 -7.51 -13.42
C SER A 91 -3.07 -8.01 -14.87
N GLU A 92 -3.96 -8.96 -15.18
CA GLU A 92 -4.12 -9.48 -16.53
C GLU A 92 -4.69 -8.47 -17.52
N CYS A 93 -5.52 -7.54 -17.02
CA CYS A 93 -6.10 -6.41 -17.75
C CYS A 93 -5.18 -5.18 -17.82
N ASP A 94 -4.06 -5.16 -17.09
CA ASP A 94 -3.11 -4.03 -17.01
C ASP A 94 -3.75 -2.73 -16.46
N ALA A 95 -4.86 -2.85 -15.73
CA ALA A 95 -5.50 -1.75 -15.02
C ALA A 95 -4.65 -1.34 -13.80
N TYR A 96 -4.81 -0.12 -13.31
CA TYR A 96 -4.10 0.36 -12.11
C TYR A 96 -4.93 0.12 -10.84
N PRO A 97 -4.59 -0.85 -9.97
CA PRO A 97 -5.31 -1.03 -8.73
C PRO A 97 -4.83 -0.07 -7.63
N ILE A 98 -5.81 0.45 -6.88
CA ILE A 98 -5.61 1.09 -5.58
C ILE A 98 -6.43 0.31 -4.56
N TYR A 99 -5.74 -0.49 -3.75
CA TYR A 99 -6.36 -1.23 -2.66
C TYR A 99 -6.41 -0.35 -1.41
N ILE A 100 -7.61 -0.19 -0.86
CA ILE A 100 -7.83 0.43 0.44
C ILE A 100 -7.99 -0.72 1.43
N GLY A 101 -7.00 -0.87 2.29
CA GLY A 101 -6.82 -2.06 3.09
C GLY A 101 -7.61 -2.09 4.38
N GLY A 102 -7.61 -3.28 4.96
CA GLY A 102 -7.51 -3.49 6.39
C GLY A 102 -6.03 -3.52 6.79
N ASN A 103 -5.63 -4.50 7.59
CA ASN A 103 -4.25 -4.62 8.06
C ASN A 103 -3.25 -5.09 6.97
N HIS A 104 -1.95 -5.00 7.23
CA HIS A 104 -0.87 -5.18 6.22
C HIS A 104 -0.75 -6.61 5.65
N LEU A 105 -1.39 -7.60 6.28
CA LEU A 105 -1.39 -8.99 5.79
C LEU A 105 -1.93 -9.11 4.34
N ILE A 106 -2.83 -8.21 3.94
CA ILE A 106 -3.49 -8.25 2.63
C ILE A 106 -2.51 -8.04 1.46
N THR A 107 -1.35 -7.43 1.69
CA THR A 107 -0.36 -7.17 0.64
C THR A 107 0.25 -8.47 0.12
N TYR A 108 0.43 -9.48 0.97
CA TYR A 108 0.94 -10.79 0.54
C TYR A 108 0.12 -11.43 -0.60
N PRO A 109 -1.21 -11.66 -0.46
CA PRO A 109 -2.00 -12.22 -1.55
C PRO A 109 -2.15 -11.26 -2.74
N ILE A 110 -2.12 -9.93 -2.56
CA ILE A 110 -2.08 -8.97 -3.67
C ILE A 110 -0.85 -9.23 -4.53
N ILE A 111 0.34 -9.22 -3.95
CA ILE A 111 1.60 -9.45 -4.68
C ILE A 111 1.63 -10.84 -5.33
N LYS A 112 1.18 -11.87 -4.60
CA LYS A 112 1.11 -13.24 -5.12
C LYS A 112 0.15 -13.39 -6.31
N GLY A 113 -0.85 -12.51 -6.41
CA GLY A 113 -1.83 -12.48 -7.48
C GLY A 113 -1.28 -11.94 -8.80
N ILE A 114 -0.30 -11.03 -8.77
CA ILE A 114 0.22 -10.36 -9.96
C ILE A 114 0.81 -11.39 -10.95
N LYS A 115 0.22 -11.48 -12.14
CA LYS A 115 0.66 -12.38 -13.24
C LYS A 115 1.24 -11.66 -14.44
N LYS A 116 0.88 -10.39 -14.61
CA LYS A 116 1.39 -9.54 -15.68
C LYS A 116 1.87 -8.20 -15.13
N PRO A 117 2.89 -7.62 -15.78
CA PRO A 117 3.77 -8.23 -16.78
C PRO A 117 4.54 -9.45 -16.24
N LYS A 118 5.10 -10.27 -17.14
CA LYS A 118 5.78 -11.53 -16.78
C LYS A 118 7.19 -11.34 -16.22
N GLY A 119 7.71 -10.11 -16.25
CA GLY A 119 9.02 -9.79 -15.74
C GLY A 119 9.09 -9.64 -14.23
N GLN A 120 10.05 -8.84 -13.82
CA GLN A 120 10.35 -8.64 -12.41
C GLN A 120 9.33 -7.72 -11.76
N ILE A 121 8.80 -8.18 -10.61
CA ILE A 121 7.98 -7.38 -9.72
C ILE A 121 8.91 -6.72 -8.70
N GLY A 122 8.73 -5.43 -8.49
CA GLY A 122 9.37 -4.66 -7.43
C GLY A 122 8.35 -4.14 -6.43
N ILE A 123 8.80 -3.94 -5.19
CA ILE A 123 7.97 -3.48 -4.08
C ILE A 123 8.69 -2.34 -3.37
N ILE A 124 7.99 -1.22 -3.21
CA ILE A 124 8.36 -0.19 -2.26
C ILE A 124 7.45 -0.36 -1.04
N TRP A 125 8.06 -0.76 0.07
CA TRP A 125 7.43 -1.04 1.35
C TRP A 125 7.61 0.16 2.27
N ILE A 126 6.59 1.01 2.37
CA ILE A 126 6.62 2.24 3.18
C ILE A 126 5.98 1.91 4.52
N ASP A 127 6.79 1.80 5.57
CA ASP A 127 6.36 1.23 6.85
C ASP A 127 7.30 1.67 7.98
N SER A 128 6.78 1.82 9.19
CA SER A 128 7.59 1.97 10.39
C SER A 128 8.22 0.63 10.82
N HIS A 129 7.60 -0.49 10.47
CA HIS A 129 7.98 -1.86 10.79
C HIS A 129 8.67 -2.58 9.63
N LEU A 130 9.20 -3.78 9.92
CA LEU A 130 9.84 -4.64 8.92
C LEU A 130 8.90 -5.70 8.35
N ASP A 131 7.89 -6.11 9.12
CA ASP A 131 6.91 -7.13 8.74
C ASP A 131 7.52 -8.45 8.25
N PHE A 132 8.66 -8.80 8.85
CA PHE A 132 9.57 -9.83 8.34
C PHE A 132 9.72 -11.03 9.27
N MET A 133 8.89 -11.12 10.31
CA MET A 133 8.86 -12.30 11.16
C MET A 133 8.46 -13.55 10.37
N ASN A 134 9.07 -14.69 10.69
CA ASN A 134 8.64 -15.96 10.12
C ASN A 134 7.26 -16.40 10.65
N GLU A 135 7.02 -16.16 11.92
CA GLU A 135 5.74 -16.31 12.60
C GLU A 135 5.69 -15.37 13.80
N TYR A 136 4.53 -14.78 14.06
CA TYR A 136 4.30 -13.98 15.26
C TYR A 136 2.80 -13.76 15.50
N PRO A 137 2.26 -14.05 16.70
CA PRO A 137 2.87 -14.80 17.80
C PRO A 137 3.28 -16.23 17.39
N GLU A 138 3.95 -16.96 18.27
CA GLU A 138 4.43 -18.34 18.00
C GLU A 138 3.34 -19.22 17.33
N GLY A 139 3.72 -19.91 16.25
CA GLY A 139 2.85 -20.73 15.42
C GLY A 139 1.89 -19.96 14.48
N LYS A 140 1.91 -18.63 14.43
CA LYS A 140 1.06 -17.81 13.55
C LYS A 140 1.86 -17.23 12.37
N LYS A 141 1.75 -17.85 11.20
CA LYS A 141 2.46 -17.47 9.97
C LYS A 141 1.79 -16.38 9.11
N TYR A 142 0.55 -16.04 9.39
CA TYR A 142 -0.24 -15.10 8.60
C TYR A 142 -0.86 -14.07 9.53
N THR A 143 -0.03 -13.08 9.85
CA THR A 143 -0.34 -11.94 10.71
C THR A 143 0.27 -10.67 10.14
N ILE A 144 -0.06 -9.53 10.74
CA ILE A 144 0.50 -8.22 10.35
C ILE A 144 2.03 -8.21 10.38
N ALA A 145 2.68 -8.95 11.27
CA ALA A 145 4.15 -8.94 11.39
C ALA A 145 4.89 -9.85 10.39
N THR A 146 4.18 -10.52 9.48
CA THR A 146 4.74 -11.59 8.61
C THR A 146 4.59 -11.42 7.09
N PRO A 147 3.84 -10.44 6.52
CA PRO A 147 3.51 -10.46 5.09
C PRO A 147 4.74 -10.35 4.20
N LEU A 148 5.75 -9.55 4.56
CA LEU A 148 6.95 -9.40 3.75
C LEU A 148 7.77 -10.71 3.72
N ARG A 149 7.81 -11.43 4.85
CA ARG A 149 8.40 -12.77 4.90
C ARG A 149 7.65 -13.77 4.03
N ARG A 150 6.32 -13.66 3.92
CA ARG A 150 5.53 -14.48 2.98
C ARG A 150 5.81 -14.13 1.53
N ILE A 151 6.04 -12.85 1.23
CA ILE A 151 6.30 -12.36 -0.13
C ILE A 151 7.63 -12.89 -0.68
N ILE A 152 8.71 -12.84 0.10
CA ILE A 152 10.02 -13.33 -0.38
C ILE A 152 10.07 -14.84 -0.61
N GLU A 153 9.09 -15.59 -0.07
CA GLU A 153 8.94 -17.03 -0.29
C GLU A 153 8.09 -17.36 -1.53
N ILE A 154 7.54 -16.35 -2.22
CA ILE A 154 6.89 -16.54 -3.51
C ILE A 154 7.95 -17.01 -4.52
N GLN A 155 7.62 -18.05 -5.27
CA GLN A 155 8.52 -18.62 -6.27
C GLN A 155 8.99 -17.55 -7.26
N ASN A 156 10.31 -17.49 -7.48
CA ASN A 156 10.99 -16.54 -8.36
C ASN A 156 10.94 -15.05 -7.92
N PHE A 157 10.45 -14.75 -6.72
CA PHE A 157 10.56 -13.39 -6.19
C PHE A 157 12.00 -13.09 -5.76
N ARG A 158 12.50 -11.90 -6.09
CA ARG A 158 13.88 -11.49 -5.78
C ARG A 158 13.88 -10.47 -4.65
N PRO A 159 14.51 -10.75 -3.50
CA PRO A 159 14.61 -9.77 -2.41
C PRO A 159 15.31 -8.46 -2.80
N ASP A 160 16.18 -8.46 -3.82
CA ASP A 160 16.80 -7.25 -4.38
C ASP A 160 15.77 -6.24 -4.92
N ASN A 161 14.57 -6.71 -5.26
CA ASN A 161 13.48 -5.93 -5.81
C ASN A 161 12.56 -5.38 -4.71
N ILE A 162 12.97 -5.41 -3.45
CA ILE A 162 12.28 -4.75 -2.34
C ILE A 162 13.09 -3.55 -1.90
N ALA A 163 12.42 -2.44 -1.61
CA ALA A 163 12.96 -1.34 -0.84
C ALA A 163 12.03 -1.06 0.34
N ILE A 164 12.50 -1.27 1.56
CA ILE A 164 11.78 -0.85 2.77
C ILE A 164 12.21 0.56 3.10
N ILE A 165 11.25 1.49 3.23
CA ILE A 165 11.52 2.89 3.58
C ILE A 165 10.70 3.28 4.80
N GLY A 166 11.32 4.03 5.72
CA GLY A 166 10.63 4.58 6.88
C GLY A 166 10.76 3.76 8.15
N VAL A 167 11.55 2.68 8.16
CA VAL A 167 11.70 1.83 9.36
C VAL A 167 12.20 2.66 10.55
N HIS A 168 11.48 2.64 11.67
CA HIS A 168 11.82 3.34 12.91
C HIS A 168 11.09 2.72 14.11
N GLY A 169 11.23 3.31 15.29
CA GLY A 169 10.55 2.81 16.49
C GLY A 169 11.10 1.49 17.02
N ASN A 170 10.27 0.74 17.74
CA ASN A 170 10.65 -0.52 18.36
C ASN A 170 10.23 -1.71 17.49
N THR A 171 11.14 -2.67 17.30
CA THR A 171 10.87 -3.92 16.57
C THR A 171 10.49 -5.07 17.50
N GLN A 172 9.92 -6.16 16.98
CA GLN A 172 9.57 -7.35 17.78
C GLN A 172 10.79 -8.11 18.32
N GLY A 173 11.96 -7.98 17.68
CA GLY A 173 13.18 -8.59 18.20
C GLY A 173 14.41 -8.37 17.33
N VAL A 174 15.59 -8.56 17.93
CA VAL A 174 16.88 -8.44 17.24
C VAL A 174 17.04 -9.48 16.12
N GLU A 175 16.39 -10.64 16.26
CA GLU A 175 16.42 -11.70 15.25
C GLU A 175 15.74 -11.27 13.95
N GLU A 176 14.58 -10.61 14.02
CA GLU A 176 13.90 -10.03 12.86
C GLU A 176 14.80 -9.07 12.10
N ILE A 177 15.46 -8.15 12.83
CA ILE A 177 16.36 -7.17 12.23
C ILE A 177 17.52 -7.86 11.51
N ARG A 178 18.11 -8.90 12.13
CA ARG A 178 19.23 -9.64 11.52
C ARG A 178 18.78 -10.37 10.26
N ASP A 179 17.64 -11.05 10.32
CA ASP A 179 17.08 -11.80 9.21
C ASP A 179 16.70 -10.88 8.05
N ALA A 180 16.05 -9.75 8.34
CA ALA A 180 15.67 -8.76 7.35
C ALA A 180 16.91 -8.17 6.67
N LYS A 181 17.92 -7.74 7.44
CA LYS A 181 19.18 -7.19 6.88
C LYS A 181 19.99 -8.22 6.09
N ALA A 182 19.88 -9.49 6.44
CA ALA A 182 20.54 -10.57 5.68
C ALA A 182 19.81 -10.88 4.36
N SER A 183 18.50 -10.60 4.29
CA SER A 183 17.65 -11.00 3.17
C SER A 183 17.35 -9.84 2.20
N ILE A 184 17.19 -8.62 2.71
CA ILE A 184 16.75 -7.45 1.95
C ILE A 184 17.87 -6.40 1.98
N PRO A 185 18.53 -6.13 0.84
CA PRO A 185 19.67 -5.22 0.80
C PRO A 185 19.27 -3.75 0.96
N SER A 186 18.03 -3.39 0.59
CA SER A 186 17.55 -2.01 0.55
C SER A 186 16.57 -1.72 1.69
N ILE A 187 17.13 -1.47 2.88
CA ILE A 187 16.37 -1.02 4.05
C ILE A 187 16.82 0.39 4.43
N TYR A 188 15.92 1.35 4.31
CA TYR A 188 16.15 2.77 4.53
C TYR A 188 15.37 3.23 5.76
N SER A 189 16.03 3.23 6.93
CA SER A 189 15.42 3.71 8.18
C SER A 189 15.16 5.22 8.16
N MET A 190 14.27 5.72 9.02
CA MET A 190 14.06 7.15 9.19
C MET A 190 15.36 7.90 9.53
N GLU A 191 16.22 7.31 10.37
CA GLU A 191 17.54 7.90 10.70
C GLU A 191 18.45 8.05 9.47
N TYR A 192 18.39 7.10 8.54
CA TYR A 192 19.14 7.19 7.28
C TYR A 192 18.53 8.25 6.36
N ILE A 193 17.20 8.25 6.22
CA ILE A 193 16.46 9.18 5.37
C ILE A 193 16.66 10.63 5.84
N GLU A 194 16.67 10.89 7.15
CA GLU A 194 16.96 12.21 7.72
C GLU A 194 18.35 12.72 7.31
N LYS A 195 19.35 11.84 7.26
CA LYS A 195 20.72 12.20 6.87
C LYS A 195 20.86 12.51 5.38
N ILE A 196 20.18 11.75 4.52
CA ILE A 196 20.33 11.90 3.06
C ILE A 196 19.30 12.85 2.44
N GLY A 197 18.17 13.06 3.10
CA GLY A 197 17.01 13.78 2.59
C GLY A 197 16.16 12.95 1.62
N ILE A 198 14.86 13.28 1.56
CA ILE A 198 13.86 12.59 0.72
C ILE A 198 14.19 12.68 -0.77
N ASP A 199 14.74 13.81 -1.24
CA ASP A 199 15.12 13.94 -2.66
C ASP A 199 16.18 12.91 -3.06
N LYS A 200 17.14 12.65 -2.15
CA LYS A 200 18.16 11.65 -2.42
C LYS A 200 17.61 10.23 -2.36
N LEU A 201 16.70 9.95 -1.42
CA LEU A 201 15.99 8.68 -1.35
C LEU A 201 15.25 8.40 -2.68
N MET A 202 14.52 9.39 -3.19
CA MET A 202 13.77 9.27 -4.44
C MET A 202 14.68 8.97 -5.65
N GLU A 203 15.86 9.59 -5.74
CA GLU A 203 16.87 9.24 -6.76
C GLU A 203 17.34 7.79 -6.64
N ILE A 204 17.61 7.32 -5.42
CA ILE A 204 18.04 5.94 -5.15
C ILE A 204 16.97 4.95 -5.61
N LEU A 205 15.72 5.18 -5.21
CA LEU A 205 14.58 4.32 -5.58
C LEU A 205 14.38 4.30 -7.10
N LYS A 206 14.39 5.46 -7.77
CA LYS A 206 14.24 5.53 -9.23
C LYS A 206 15.30 4.71 -9.95
N ASN A 207 16.55 4.74 -9.48
CA ASN A 207 17.61 3.94 -10.08
C ASN A 207 17.43 2.44 -9.79
N GLN A 208 17.10 2.07 -8.55
CA GLN A 208 16.89 0.68 -8.16
C GLN A 208 15.77 0.01 -8.97
N PHE A 209 14.68 0.73 -9.21
CA PHE A 209 13.48 0.20 -9.88
C PHE A 209 13.42 0.52 -11.39
N SER A 210 14.52 0.98 -12.00
CA SER A 210 14.54 1.40 -13.41
C SER A 210 14.29 0.27 -14.43
N ASP A 211 14.66 -0.97 -14.08
CA ASP A 211 14.48 -2.17 -14.91
C ASP A 211 13.30 -3.06 -14.43
N ILE A 212 12.46 -2.56 -13.53
CA ILE A 212 11.33 -3.29 -12.97
C ILE A 212 10.10 -3.09 -13.86
N GLU A 213 9.47 -4.19 -14.28
CA GLU A 213 8.32 -4.16 -15.18
C GLU A 213 7.00 -3.87 -14.43
N TYR A 214 6.90 -4.31 -13.17
CA TYR A 214 5.78 -4.00 -12.30
C TYR A 214 6.26 -3.50 -10.94
N LEU A 215 5.97 -2.25 -10.63
CA LEU A 215 6.29 -1.66 -9.33
C LEU A 215 5.03 -1.49 -8.49
N HIS A 216 4.94 -2.22 -7.38
CA HIS A 216 3.88 -2.07 -6.39
C HIS A 216 4.35 -1.17 -5.24
N ILE A 217 3.52 -0.20 -4.85
CA ILE A 217 3.72 0.57 -3.63
C ILE A 217 2.78 0.00 -2.57
N THR A 218 3.30 -0.33 -1.40
CA THR A 218 2.50 -0.63 -0.22
C THR A 218 2.81 0.40 0.85
N LEU A 219 1.78 1.12 1.28
CA LEU A 219 1.87 2.16 2.28
C LEU A 219 1.15 1.74 3.55
N ASP A 220 1.93 1.40 4.56
CA ASP A 220 1.46 1.40 5.93
C ASP A 220 1.29 2.85 6.41
N VAL A 221 0.09 3.17 6.90
CA VAL A 221 -0.21 4.50 7.43
C VAL A 221 0.60 4.79 8.68
N ASP A 222 1.08 3.78 9.42
CA ASP A 222 1.90 3.95 10.61
C ASP A 222 3.34 4.40 10.34
N ALA A 223 3.79 4.38 9.07
CA ALA A 223 5.03 5.02 8.63
C ALA A 223 5.00 6.55 8.83
N ILE A 224 3.80 7.12 8.92
CA ILE A 224 3.54 8.55 9.06
C ILE A 224 3.43 8.86 10.55
N ASP A 225 4.11 9.92 10.99
CA ASP A 225 4.12 10.29 12.41
C ASP A 225 2.69 10.45 12.97
N PRO A 226 2.40 9.93 14.18
CA PRO A 226 1.07 9.99 14.80
C PRO A 226 0.52 11.41 14.97
N ALA A 227 1.36 12.45 14.92
CA ALA A 227 0.91 13.85 14.86
C ALA A 227 0.08 14.15 13.59
N PHE A 228 0.26 13.38 12.52
CA PHE A 228 -0.46 13.52 11.25
C PHE A 228 -1.38 12.33 10.96
N ALA A 229 -1.02 11.13 11.42
CA ALA A 229 -1.78 9.89 11.21
C ALA A 229 -1.99 9.10 12.52
N PRO A 230 -2.71 9.64 13.52
CA PRO A 230 -2.85 8.97 14.83
C PRO A 230 -3.68 7.70 14.80
N ALA A 231 -4.47 7.48 13.74
CA ALA A 231 -5.48 6.44 13.70
C ALA A 231 -4.99 5.16 13.01
N VAL A 232 -4.01 4.52 13.65
CA VAL A 232 -3.42 3.24 13.25
C VAL A 232 -3.37 2.28 14.44
N SER A 233 -3.16 1.00 14.17
CA SER A 233 -3.10 -0.05 15.20
C SER A 233 -1.83 0.03 16.06
N VAL A 234 -0.68 0.32 15.44
CA VAL A 234 0.64 0.31 16.09
C VAL A 234 1.39 1.62 15.77
N PRO A 235 1.02 2.76 16.38
CA PRO A 235 1.66 4.04 16.07
C PRO A 235 3.09 4.12 16.61
N GLU A 236 4.05 4.50 15.77
CA GLU A 236 5.44 4.79 16.15
C GLU A 236 5.78 6.28 15.90
N PRO A 237 6.32 7.01 16.90
CA PRO A 237 6.68 8.42 16.74
C PRO A 237 8.02 8.60 16.00
N GLY A 238 8.16 9.70 15.25
CA GLY A 238 9.35 10.00 14.47
C GLY A 238 9.29 9.57 13.00
N GLY A 239 8.08 9.28 12.51
CA GLY A 239 7.83 8.91 11.12
C GLY A 239 7.77 10.10 10.17
N PHE A 240 7.29 9.86 8.95
CA PHE A 240 7.14 10.90 7.94
C PHE A 240 6.10 11.95 8.35
N THR A 241 6.36 13.21 8.02
CA THR A 241 5.31 14.23 8.07
C THR A 241 4.32 14.05 6.90
N SER A 242 3.12 14.61 7.03
CA SER A 242 2.12 14.58 5.93
C SER A 242 2.65 15.18 4.62
N ARG A 243 3.51 16.21 4.68
CA ARG A 243 4.10 16.81 3.48
C ARG A 243 5.10 15.88 2.79
N GLU A 244 5.85 15.13 3.57
CA GLU A 244 6.88 14.22 3.08
C GLU A 244 6.26 13.00 2.40
N ILE A 245 5.26 12.39 3.03
CA ILE A 245 4.59 11.25 2.40
C ILE A 245 3.88 11.64 1.11
N LEU A 246 3.21 12.80 1.07
CA LEU A 246 2.59 13.29 -0.17
C LEU A 246 3.65 13.57 -1.25
N LYS A 247 4.83 14.10 -0.88
CA LYS A 247 5.95 14.29 -1.82
C LYS A 247 6.44 12.95 -2.39
N ILE A 248 6.61 11.94 -1.55
CA ILE A 248 7.04 10.59 -1.94
C ILE A 248 6.01 9.98 -2.90
N ILE A 249 4.72 10.02 -2.55
CA ILE A 249 3.65 9.48 -3.39
C ILE A 249 3.63 10.15 -4.76
N ARG A 250 3.66 11.48 -4.82
CA ARG A 250 3.71 12.21 -6.11
C ARG A 250 4.86 11.78 -7.01
N PHE A 251 6.03 11.49 -6.42
CA PHE A 251 7.20 11.04 -7.16
C PHE A 251 7.09 9.60 -7.64
N LEU A 252 6.57 8.70 -6.81
CA LEU A 252 6.50 7.27 -7.11
C LEU A 252 5.32 6.91 -8.02
N SER A 253 4.24 7.70 -8.00
CA SER A 253 3.04 7.44 -8.79
C SER A 253 3.28 7.20 -10.28
N PRO A 254 4.03 8.05 -11.02
CA PRO A 254 4.31 7.78 -12.43
C PRO A 254 5.24 6.58 -12.67
N LEU A 255 5.85 6.03 -11.62
CA LEU A 255 6.72 4.85 -11.70
C LEU A 255 5.98 3.56 -11.31
N SER A 256 4.80 3.65 -10.69
CA SER A 256 4.10 2.51 -10.11
C SER A 256 3.03 1.93 -11.03
N ASN A 257 2.73 0.66 -10.79
CA ASN A 257 1.67 -0.09 -11.46
C ASN A 257 0.53 -0.45 -10.51
N GLY A 258 0.71 -0.32 -9.20
CA GLY A 258 -0.35 -0.50 -8.21
C GLY A 258 0.01 0.11 -6.85
N LEU A 259 -1.02 0.36 -6.04
CA LEU A 259 -0.91 0.91 -4.70
C LEU A 259 -1.80 0.11 -3.75
N ASP A 260 -1.32 -0.20 -2.55
CA ASP A 260 -2.19 -0.47 -1.41
C ASP A 260 -1.89 0.48 -0.23
N ILE A 261 -2.93 0.81 0.53
CA ILE A 261 -2.85 1.64 1.74
C ILE A 261 -3.48 0.86 2.88
N VAL A 262 -2.74 0.58 3.94
CA VAL A 262 -3.13 -0.37 5.01
C VAL A 262 -3.07 0.26 6.41
N GLU A 263 -3.49 -0.50 7.41
CA GLU A 263 -3.46 -0.16 8.85
C GLU A 263 -4.24 1.07 9.31
N TYR A 264 -4.94 1.78 8.42
CA TYR A 264 -5.87 2.82 8.83
C TYR A 264 -7.01 2.23 9.69
N ASN A 265 -7.06 2.64 10.95
CA ASN A 265 -8.05 2.19 11.93
C ASN A 265 -9.03 3.33 12.27
N PRO A 266 -10.20 3.41 11.63
CA PRO A 266 -11.16 4.50 11.83
C PRO A 266 -11.74 4.57 13.25
N SER A 267 -11.68 3.49 14.04
CA SER A 267 -12.14 3.53 15.43
C SER A 267 -11.30 4.47 16.30
N ARG A 268 -10.08 4.81 15.85
CA ARG A 268 -9.13 5.70 16.51
C ARG A 268 -9.14 7.11 15.88
N ASP A 269 -9.85 7.32 14.77
CA ASP A 269 -9.83 8.58 14.03
C ASP A 269 -10.95 9.55 14.42
N LEU A 270 -10.91 10.02 15.67
CA LEU A 270 -11.98 10.87 16.23
C LEU A 270 -12.22 12.16 15.43
N SER A 271 -11.19 12.69 14.77
CA SER A 271 -11.26 13.94 13.99
C SER A 271 -11.22 13.71 12.47
N GLN A 272 -11.22 12.46 12.01
CA GLN A 272 -11.10 12.08 10.59
C GLN A 272 -9.84 12.62 9.90
N ILE A 273 -8.78 12.93 10.66
CA ILE A 273 -7.57 13.54 10.09
C ILE A 273 -6.76 12.51 9.30
N THR A 274 -6.74 11.26 9.77
CA THR A 274 -6.04 10.16 9.08
C THR A 274 -6.82 9.76 7.83
N ALA A 275 -8.15 9.67 7.91
CA ALA A 275 -9.04 9.43 6.77
C ALA A 275 -8.82 10.44 5.64
N LYS A 276 -8.69 11.72 6.00
CA LYS A 276 -8.42 12.82 5.06
C LYS A 276 -7.04 12.72 4.44
N LEU A 277 -6.03 12.33 5.21
CA LEU A 277 -4.68 12.11 4.71
C LEU A 277 -4.65 10.95 3.72
N VAL A 278 -5.30 9.82 4.04
CA VAL A 278 -5.42 8.67 3.13
C VAL A 278 -6.14 9.06 1.83
N CYS A 279 -7.25 9.82 1.90
CA CYS A 279 -7.90 10.35 0.70
C CYS A 279 -6.97 11.23 -0.14
N SER A 280 -6.18 12.09 0.52
CA SER A 280 -5.22 12.96 -0.16
C SER A 280 -4.13 12.15 -0.85
N ILE A 281 -3.63 11.07 -0.22
CA ILE A 281 -2.66 10.15 -0.83
C ILE A 281 -3.24 9.51 -2.10
N ILE A 282 -4.47 9.00 -2.05
CA ILE A 282 -5.14 8.40 -3.22
C ILE A 282 -5.28 9.42 -4.36
N ILE A 283 -5.75 10.63 -4.04
CA ILE A 283 -5.93 11.70 -5.04
C ILE A 283 -4.58 12.09 -5.64
N GLU A 284 -3.55 12.32 -4.80
CA GLU A 284 -2.21 12.66 -5.26
C GLU A 284 -1.60 11.56 -6.11
N ASN A 285 -1.88 10.29 -5.79
CA ASN A 285 -1.44 9.16 -6.59
C ASN A 285 -2.05 9.21 -7.99
N ILE A 286 -3.38 9.26 -8.06
CA ILE A 286 -4.13 9.25 -9.32
C ILE A 286 -3.71 10.42 -10.24
N ILE A 287 -3.70 11.65 -9.72
CA ILE A 287 -3.39 12.82 -10.56
C ILE A 287 -1.93 12.85 -11.06
N HIS A 288 -1.04 12.05 -10.46
CA HIS A 288 0.36 11.93 -10.85
C HIS A 288 0.70 10.66 -11.65
N LEU A 289 -0.27 9.79 -11.95
CA LEU A 289 -0.03 8.61 -12.82
C LEU A 289 0.37 9.00 -14.25
N GLY A 290 0.05 10.22 -14.69
CA GLY A 290 0.42 10.75 -16.01
C GLY A 290 -0.61 10.39 -17.09
N ILE A 291 -1.43 11.36 -17.47
CA ILE A 291 -2.51 11.22 -18.48
C ILE A 291 -1.98 10.81 -19.88
N ASN A 292 -0.69 11.01 -20.18
CA ASN A 292 -0.14 10.86 -21.53
C ASN A 292 0.56 9.52 -21.81
N GLU A 293 0.72 8.63 -20.83
CA GLU A 293 1.32 7.30 -21.05
C GLU A 293 0.30 6.17 -21.09
N ARG A 294 -0.93 6.42 -20.60
CA ARG A 294 -2.01 5.44 -20.52
C ARG A 294 -3.18 5.67 -21.49
N ARG A 295 -3.15 6.68 -22.37
CA ARG A 295 -4.14 6.86 -23.46
C ARG A 295 -3.67 6.26 -24.78
#